data_AF-A0A5C5U1F2-F1
#
_entry.id   AF-A0A5C5U1F2-F1
#
_cell.length_a   1.000
_cell.length_b   1.000
_cell.length_c   1.000
_cell.angle_alpha   90.00
_cell.angle_beta   90.00
_cell.angle_gamma   90.00
#
_symmetry.space_group_name_H-M   'P 1'
#
loop_
_entity.id
_entity.type
_entity.pdbx_description
1 polymer ?
#
loop_
_entity_poly.entity_id
_entity_poly.type
_entity_poly.pdbx_seq_one_letter_code
_entity_poly.pdbx_strand_id
1 'polypeptide(L)'
;MSIDAPIRITLEQDGDYACRIRFDCTELEPLPSDEPSPLGADRGPDPARLLLPSVANCLVASLLFALRKQRNGHGFPLETRFHQALFSMRQGTTVLVARAHRHHRHRVWPRRCAHGTLAQ
;
A
#
# COMPACT_ATOMS: atom_id res chain seq x y z
N MET A 1 15.84 -4.38 20.98
CA MET A 1 15.21 -3.42 20.04
C MET A 1 14.55 -2.39 20.90
N SER A 2 15.21 -1.25 21.11
CA SER A 2 14.59 -0.14 21.85
C SER A 2 13.41 0.34 21.04
N ILE A 3 12.24 0.50 21.66
CA ILE A 3 11.23 1.39 21.10
C ILE A 3 11.80 2.78 21.31
N ASP A 4 12.56 3.24 20.33
CA ASP A 4 12.82 4.64 20.09
C ASP A 4 11.46 5.34 19.89
N ALA A 5 11.41 6.64 20.19
CA ALA A 5 10.22 7.48 20.41
C ALA A 5 8.89 7.01 19.73
N PRO A 6 7.73 7.13 20.43
CA PRO A 6 6.45 6.74 19.86
C PRO A 6 6.17 7.49 18.56
N ILE A 7 5.79 6.75 17.51
CA ILE A 7 5.31 7.34 16.27
C ILE A 7 4.02 8.09 16.58
N ARG A 8 3.97 9.37 16.23
CA ARG A 8 2.81 10.22 16.45
C ARG A 8 2.35 10.82 15.12
N ILE A 9 1.04 10.73 14.90
CA ILE A 9 0.38 11.34 13.74
C ILE A 9 -0.86 12.08 14.21
N THR A 10 -1.24 13.12 13.48
CA THR A 10 -2.51 13.83 13.65
C THR A 10 -3.33 13.69 12.37
N LEU A 11 -4.60 13.31 12.48
CA LEU A 11 -5.54 13.30 11.36
C LEU A 11 -6.47 14.51 11.48
N GLU A 12 -6.49 15.34 10.44
CA GLU A 12 -7.42 16.45 10.29
C GLU A 12 -8.43 16.10 9.21
N GLN A 13 -9.71 16.02 9.56
CA GLN A 13 -10.76 15.70 8.61
C GLN A 13 -11.15 16.97 7.82
N ASP A 14 -11.09 16.89 6.49
CA ASP A 14 -11.39 17.99 5.56
C ASP A 14 -12.80 17.85 4.91
N GLY A 15 -13.64 16.98 5.48
CA GLY A 15 -15.02 16.70 5.03
C GLY A 15 -15.19 15.28 4.45
N ASP A 16 -16.37 14.71 4.68
CA ASP A 16 -16.72 13.32 4.33
C ASP A 16 -15.64 12.32 4.78
N TYR A 17 -15.07 11.55 3.86
CA TYR A 17 -14.01 10.58 4.11
C TYR A 17 -12.61 11.11 3.80
N ALA A 18 -12.47 12.41 3.56
CA ALA A 18 -11.16 13.02 3.34
C ALA A 18 -10.51 13.47 4.65
N CYS A 19 -9.26 13.08 4.80
CA CYS A 19 -8.40 13.46 5.91
C CYS A 19 -7.03 13.92 5.39
N ARG A 20 -6.39 14.83 6.12
CA ARG A 20 -4.96 15.11 6.04
C ARG A 20 -4.24 14.43 7.19
N ILE A 21 -3.28 13.58 6.85
CA ILE A 21 -2.43 12.88 7.82
C ILE A 21 -1.16 13.69 8.00
N ARG A 22 -0.98 14.28 9.18
CA ARG A 22 0.24 14.99 9.59
C ARG A 22 1.15 14.04 10.36
N PHE A 23 2.43 14.02 10.00
CA PHE A 23 3.44 13.24 10.70
C PHE A 23 4.17 14.15 11.68
N ASP A 24 3.85 14.03 12.97
CA ASP A 24 4.37 14.94 13.99
C ASP A 24 5.88 14.78 14.13
N CYS A 25 6.56 15.89 14.44
CA CYS A 25 8.02 15.94 14.56
C CYS A 25 8.77 15.55 13.27
N THR A 26 8.14 15.75 12.11
CA THR A 26 8.78 15.58 10.80
C THR A 26 8.51 16.80 9.92
N GLU A 27 9.37 17.00 8.91
CA GLU A 27 9.19 18.03 7.87
C GLU A 27 8.36 17.51 6.69
N LEU A 28 7.63 16.40 6.86
CA LEU A 28 6.79 15.85 5.81
C LEU A 28 5.53 16.68 5.64
N GLU A 29 5.19 17.00 4.39
CA GLU A 29 3.91 17.61 4.05
C GLU A 29 2.74 16.71 4.49
N PRO A 30 1.61 17.29 4.95
CA PRO A 30 0.42 16.52 5.28
C PRO A 30 -0.05 15.68 4.09
N LEU A 31 -0.20 14.38 4.31
CA LEU A 31 -0.61 13.43 3.27
C LEU A 31 -2.13 13.41 3.16
N PRO A 32 -2.74 13.78 2.01
CA PRO A 32 -4.16 13.60 1.81
C PRO A 32 -4.51 12.12 1.72
N SER A 33 -5.64 11.74 2.30
CA SER A 33 -6.27 10.43 2.21
C SER A 33 -7.75 10.66 1.95
N ASP A 34 -8.33 10.00 0.96
CA ASP A 34 -9.77 10.10 0.66
C ASP A 34 -10.26 8.78 0.06
N GLU A 35 -11.46 8.35 0.44
CA GLU A 35 -12.07 7.19 -0.20
C GLU A 35 -12.49 7.54 -1.65
N PRO A 36 -12.56 6.55 -2.55
CA PRO A 36 -13.12 6.79 -3.87
C PRO A 36 -14.65 6.94 -3.77
N SER A 37 -15.25 7.42 -4.85
CA SER A 37 -16.71 7.41 -5.01
C SER A 37 -17.27 5.98 -4.77
N PRO A 38 -18.42 5.83 -4.09
CA PRO A 38 -19.39 6.86 -3.71
C PRO A 38 -19.18 7.49 -2.32
N LEU A 39 -18.19 7.05 -1.56
CA LEU A 39 -17.98 7.50 -0.18
C LEU A 39 -17.23 8.84 -0.15
N GLY A 40 -16.14 8.94 -0.89
CA GLY A 40 -15.34 10.15 -0.97
C GLY A 40 -15.21 10.67 -2.41
N ALA A 41 -14.28 11.60 -2.59
CA ALA A 41 -14.07 12.30 -3.84
C ALA A 41 -12.76 11.90 -4.54
N ASP A 42 -12.09 10.82 -4.10
CA ASP A 42 -10.82 10.32 -4.67
C ASP A 42 -9.73 11.42 -4.71
N ARG A 43 -9.72 12.33 -3.72
CA ARG A 43 -8.77 13.47 -3.61
C ARG A 43 -7.35 13.06 -3.20
N GLY A 44 -7.12 11.78 -2.98
CA GLY A 44 -5.84 11.20 -2.56
C GLY A 44 -5.93 9.68 -2.58
N PRO A 45 -4.85 8.98 -2.20
CA PRO A 45 -4.92 7.54 -1.99
C PRO A 45 -5.94 7.22 -0.90
N ASP A 46 -6.78 6.21 -1.14
CA ASP A 46 -7.65 5.67 -0.10
C ASP A 46 -6.83 4.97 1.01
N PRO A 47 -7.41 4.82 2.21
CA PRO A 47 -6.73 4.18 3.34
C PRO A 47 -6.15 2.80 3.02
N ALA A 48 -6.80 2.00 2.17
CA ALA A 48 -6.29 0.68 1.81
C ALA A 48 -5.05 0.79 0.91
N ARG A 49 -5.03 1.75 -0.04
CA ARG A 49 -3.84 2.08 -0.85
C ARG A 49 -2.68 2.64 -0.02
N LEU A 50 -2.93 3.18 1.18
CA LEU A 50 -1.88 3.56 2.14
C LEU A 50 -1.40 2.38 3.00
N LEU A 51 -2.30 1.50 3.40
CA LEU A 51 -2.01 0.37 4.28
C LEU A 51 -1.18 -0.71 3.58
N LEU A 52 -1.57 -1.11 2.36
CA LEU A 52 -0.88 -2.17 1.62
C LEU A 52 0.63 -1.92 1.45
N PRO A 53 1.10 -0.76 0.95
CA PRO A 53 2.53 -0.49 0.81
C PRO A 53 3.25 -0.43 2.15
N SER A 54 2.60 0.07 3.21
CA SER A 54 3.17 0.10 4.56
C SER A 54 3.48 -1.30 5.07
N VAL A 55 2.51 -2.22 4.99
CA VAL A 55 2.69 -3.62 5.37
C VAL A 55 3.68 -4.32 4.45
N ALA A 56 3.57 -4.12 3.13
CA ALA A 56 4.48 -4.69 2.14
C ALA A 56 5.94 -4.29 2.41
N ASN A 57 6.20 -3.03 2.76
CA ASN A 57 7.53 -2.54 3.08
C ASN A 57 8.11 -3.26 4.31
N CYS A 58 7.31 -3.44 5.37
CA CYS A 58 7.74 -4.20 6.54
C CYS A 58 8.12 -5.64 6.18
N LEU A 59 7.31 -6.31 5.35
CA LEU A 59 7.58 -7.68 4.90
C LEU A 59 8.86 -7.77 4.04
N VAL A 60 9.07 -6.81 3.13
CA VAL A 60 10.29 -6.74 2.30
C VAL A 60 11.52 -6.50 3.16
N ALA A 61 11.44 -5.62 4.17
CA ALA A 61 12.53 -5.37 5.10
C ALA A 61 12.89 -6.62 5.91
N SER A 62 11.89 -7.34 6.45
CA SER A 62 12.10 -8.60 7.16
C SER A 62 12.69 -9.68 6.26
N LEU A 63 12.23 -9.79 5.02
CA LEU A 63 12.77 -10.71 4.03
C LEU A 63 14.23 -10.37 3.72
N LEU A 64 14.53 -9.11 3.41
CA LEU A 64 15.89 -8.64 3.12
C LEU A 64 16.85 -8.95 4.26
N PHE A 65 16.41 -8.76 5.51
CA PHE A 65 17.19 -9.13 6.69
C PHE A 65 17.50 -10.63 6.75
N ALA A 66 16.48 -11.49 6.57
CA ALA A 66 16.66 -12.95 6.57
C ALA A 66 17.60 -13.43 5.45
N LEU A 67 17.42 -12.86 4.26
CA LEU A 67 18.22 -13.14 3.07
C LEU A 67 19.70 -12.81 3.26
N ARG A 68 20.00 -11.63 3.82
CA ARG A 68 21.36 -11.21 4.19
C ARG A 68 21.97 -12.14 5.25
N LYS A 69 21.19 -12.55 6.25
CA LYS A 69 21.65 -13.44 7.33
C LYS A 69 22.06 -14.83 6.81
N GLN A 70 21.32 -15.38 5.85
CA GLN A 70 21.58 -16.71 5.30
C GLN A 70 22.69 -16.73 4.22
N ARG A 71 23.31 -15.59 3.90
CA ARG A 71 24.29 -15.45 2.80
C ARG A 71 23.78 -15.98 1.45
N ASN A 72 22.46 -16.01 1.28
CA ASN A 72 21.86 -16.35 0.01
C ASN A 72 22.12 -15.16 -0.93
N GLY A 73 22.99 -15.33 -1.92
CA GLY A 73 23.34 -14.28 -2.86
C GLY A 73 22.16 -13.97 -3.78
N HIS A 74 21.30 -13.03 -3.41
CA HIS A 74 20.29 -12.49 -4.32
C HIS A 74 20.87 -11.27 -5.04
N GLY A 75 20.75 -11.23 -6.36
CA GLY A 75 21.02 -10.01 -7.12
C GLY A 75 20.02 -8.92 -6.73
N PHE A 76 20.52 -7.73 -6.40
CA PHE A 76 19.69 -6.53 -6.29
C PHE A 76 19.38 -5.99 -7.69
N PRO A 77 18.21 -5.39 -7.91
CA PRO A 77 17.14 -5.08 -6.94
C PRO A 77 16.07 -6.18 -6.77
N LEU A 78 15.47 -6.26 -5.57
CA LEU A 78 14.27 -7.08 -5.29
C LEU A 78 13.01 -6.39 -5.83
N GLU A 79 12.20 -7.11 -6.61
CA GLU A 79 10.87 -6.66 -7.06
C GLU A 79 9.82 -7.65 -6.54
N THR A 80 8.90 -7.17 -5.69
CA THR A 80 7.80 -7.95 -5.13
C THR A 80 6.48 -7.26 -5.43
N ARG A 81 5.49 -8.00 -5.91
CA ARG A 81 4.16 -7.47 -6.20
C ARG A 81 3.17 -7.93 -5.13
N PHE A 82 2.49 -6.95 -4.55
CA PHE A 82 1.44 -7.16 -3.56
C PHE A 82 0.11 -6.76 -4.18
N HIS A 83 -0.88 -7.62 -4.04
CA HIS A 83 -2.25 -7.33 -4.45
C HIS A 83 -3.14 -7.41 -3.22
N GLN A 84 -3.93 -6.37 -3.02
CA GLN A 84 -5.10 -6.42 -2.14
C GLN A 84 -6.34 -6.65 -2.99
N ALA A 85 -7.21 -7.54 -2.53
CA ALA A 85 -8.59 -7.57 -2.98
C ALA A 85 -9.44 -7.13 -1.79
N LEU A 86 -10.18 -6.03 -1.94
CA LEU A 86 -11.27 -5.71 -1.03
C LEU A 86 -12.51 -6.44 -1.51
N PHE A 87 -13.04 -7.33 -0.67
CA PHE A 87 -14.35 -7.91 -0.88
C PHE A 87 -15.32 -7.23 0.07
N SER A 88 -16.27 -6.48 -0.48
CA SER A 88 -17.38 -5.93 0.31
C SER A 88 -18.40 -7.05 0.55
N MET A 89 -18.42 -7.59 1.77
CA MET A 89 -19.54 -8.42 2.22
C MET A 89 -20.75 -7.51 2.41
N ARG A 90 -21.96 -7.95 2.03
CA ARG A 90 -23.24 -7.26 2.29
C ARG A 90 -23.53 -6.96 3.79
N GLN A 91 -22.60 -7.28 4.72
CA GLN A 91 -22.70 -7.11 6.16
C GLN A 91 -21.39 -6.58 6.81
N GLY A 92 -20.76 -5.56 6.22
CA GLY A 92 -19.91 -4.62 6.98
C GLY A 92 -18.55 -5.10 7.49
N THR A 93 -18.00 -6.21 6.98
CA THR A 93 -16.64 -6.64 7.32
C THR A 93 -15.74 -6.62 6.09
N THR A 94 -14.72 -5.76 6.10
CA THR A 94 -13.66 -5.74 5.08
C THR A 94 -12.63 -6.83 5.39
N VAL A 95 -12.48 -7.81 4.51
CA VAL A 95 -11.43 -8.83 4.63
C VAL A 95 -10.27 -8.46 3.71
N LEU A 96 -9.09 -8.19 4.29
CA LEU A 96 -7.86 -7.97 3.53
C LEU A 96 -7.25 -9.32 3.14
N VAL A 97 -7.37 -9.70 1.86
CA VAL A 97 -6.64 -10.85 1.32
C VAL A 97 -5.43 -10.35 0.55
N ALA A 98 -4.24 -10.51 1.14
CA ALA A 98 -2.98 -10.25 0.46
C ALA A 98 -2.49 -11.51 -0.26
N ARG A 99 -2.36 -11.47 -1.60
CA ARG A 99 -1.73 -12.54 -2.38
C ARG A 99 -0.37 -12.07 -2.87
N ALA A 100 0.69 -12.74 -2.44
CA ALA A 100 2.04 -12.51 -2.95
C ALA A 100 2.29 -13.36 -4.20
N HIS A 101 2.71 -12.74 -5.30
CA HIS A 101 3.16 -13.43 -6.51
C HIS A 101 4.67 -13.26 -6.67
N ARG A 102 5.40 -14.39 -6.69
CA ARG A 102 6.84 -14.42 -7.04
C ARG A 102 6.97 -14.44 -8.56
N HIS A 103 7.53 -13.40 -9.15
CA HIS A 103 7.84 -13.38 -10.58
C HIS A 103 9.31 -13.78 -10.79
N HIS A 104 9.56 -14.94 -11.41
CA HIS A 104 10.89 -15.24 -11.95
C HIS A 104 11.10 -14.40 -13.21
N ARG A 105 12.14 -13.55 -13.22
CA ARG A 105 12.54 -12.78 -14.40
C ARG A 105 13.06 -13.74 -15.47
N HIS A 106 12.24 -14.08 -16.46
CA HIS A 106 12.70 -14.45 -17.80
C HIS A 106 11.71 -14.17 -18.95
N ARG A 107 10.57 -13.50 -18.72
CA ARG A 107 9.71 -13.04 -19.82
C ARG A 107 9.21 -11.62 -19.57
N VAL A 108 9.63 -10.70 -20.43
CA VAL A 108 9.01 -9.40 -20.62
C VAL A 108 7.61 -9.68 -21.19
N TRP A 109 6.56 -9.36 -20.45
CA TRP A 109 5.18 -9.41 -20.96
C TRP A 109 4.73 -7.99 -21.33
N PRO A 110 4.09 -7.77 -22.50
CA PRO A 110 3.71 -6.44 -22.93
C PRO A 110 2.62 -5.86 -22.02
N ARG A 111 2.79 -4.58 -21.67
CA ARG A 111 1.77 -3.77 -21.01
C ARG A 111 0.51 -3.74 -21.89
N ARG A 112 -0.56 -4.42 -21.48
CA ARG A 112 -1.92 -4.06 -21.89
C ARG A 112 -2.69 -3.62 -20.66
N CYS A 113 -2.67 -2.31 -20.40
CA CYS A 113 -3.75 -1.67 -19.67
C CYS A 113 -4.94 -1.62 -20.64
N ALA A 114 -5.87 -2.57 -20.53
CA ALA A 114 -7.13 -2.46 -21.25
C ALA A 114 -8.03 -1.48 -20.49
N HIS A 115 -7.97 -0.20 -20.87
CA HIS A 115 -9.08 0.72 -20.66
C HIS A 115 -10.18 0.33 -21.66
N GLY A 116 -11.16 -0.43 -21.21
CA GLY A 116 -12.37 -0.69 -21.97
C GLY A 116 -13.37 0.44 -21.79
N THR A 117 -13.33 1.44 -22.66
CA THR A 117 -14.46 2.34 -22.90
C THR A 117 -15.33 1.68 -23.98
N LEU A 118 -16.51 1.20 -23.62
CA LEU A 118 -17.57 0.89 -24.58
C LEU A 118 -18.46 2.13 -24.69
N ALA A 119 -18.24 2.89 -25.77
CA ALA A 119 -19.15 3.89 -26.27
C ALA A 119 -19.40 3.59 -27.75
N GLN A 120 -20.58 3.03 -28.02
CA GLN A 120 -21.53 3.45 -29.06
C GLN A 120 -22.78 2.57 -28.95
#